data_AF-A0A645IHR4-F1
#
_entry.id   AF-A0A645IHR4-F1
#
_cell.length_a   1.000
_cell.length_b   1.000
_cell.length_c   1.000
_cell.angle_alpha   90.00
_cell.angle_beta   90.00
_cell.angle_gamma   90.00
#
_symmetry.space_group_name_H-M   'P 1'
#
loop_
_entity.id
_entity.type
_entity.pdbx_description
1 polymer ?
#
loop_
_entity_poly.entity_id
_entity_poly.type
_entity_poly.pdbx_seq_one_letter_code
_entity_poly.pdbx_strand_id
1 'polypeptide(L)'
;MLNNDLYSEGIPIASMNQVQTGYAEMLTVVEGQTIERFAIEIQKINLQDSPESKGLVIKVIDPRLLERTGGIVQGMSGSPIIQNGKIVGAVTHVFVHDPTKGYGCFIDWMLMESGIIPQKEKQTSKRLFTYSVSLQKLA
;
A
#
# COMPACT_ATOMS: atom_id res chain seq x y z
N MET A 1 13.65 -13.44 -16.33
CA MET A 1 12.43 -12.86 -15.74
C MET A 1 11.71 -13.98 -15.02
N LEU A 2 11.14 -13.73 -13.84
CA LEU A 2 10.32 -14.72 -13.14
C LEU A 2 9.05 -14.97 -13.97
N ASN A 3 8.68 -16.22 -14.21
CA ASN A 3 7.38 -16.54 -14.79
C ASN A 3 6.30 -16.38 -13.71
N ASN A 4 5.24 -15.63 -14.05
CA ASN A 4 4.09 -15.47 -13.17
C ASN A 4 2.97 -16.42 -13.60
N ASP A 5 3.02 -17.66 -13.13
CA ASP A 5 2.01 -18.67 -13.46
C ASP A 5 0.69 -18.45 -12.69
N LEU A 6 0.70 -17.59 -11.66
CA LEU A 6 -0.49 -17.28 -10.85
C LEU A 6 -1.46 -16.33 -11.54
N TYR A 7 -0.95 -15.43 -12.40
CA TYR A 7 -1.75 -14.46 -13.12
C TYR A 7 -1.30 -14.37 -14.58
N SER A 8 -2.07 -14.98 -15.46
CA SER A 8 -1.88 -14.91 -16.92
C SER A 8 -2.32 -13.56 -17.51
N GLU A 9 -3.15 -12.82 -16.79
CA GLU A 9 -3.64 -11.47 -17.12
C GLU A 9 -3.34 -10.50 -15.97
N GLY A 10 -3.36 -9.20 -16.25
CA GLY A 10 -3.12 -8.17 -15.23
C GLY A 10 -4.16 -8.20 -14.11
N ILE A 11 -3.72 -8.01 -12.86
CA ILE A 11 -4.62 -7.89 -11.71
C ILE A 11 -5.21 -6.47 -11.70
N PRO A 12 -6.53 -6.29 -11.53
CA PRO A 12 -7.11 -4.97 -11.38
C PRO A 12 -6.57 -4.25 -10.14
N ILE A 13 -6.54 -2.93 -10.17
CA ILE A 13 -6.16 -2.10 -9.03
C ILE A 13 -7.42 -1.65 -8.26
N ALA A 14 -7.26 -1.44 -6.96
CA ALA A 14 -8.25 -0.77 -6.12
C ALA A 14 -7.79 0.65 -5.80
N SER A 15 -8.71 1.62 -5.76
CA SER A 15 -8.40 2.92 -5.18
C SER A 15 -8.31 2.83 -3.66
N MET A 16 -7.63 3.78 -3.02
CA MET A 16 -7.53 3.87 -1.55
C MET A 16 -8.87 3.71 -0.82
N ASN A 17 -9.95 4.28 -1.38
CA ASN A 17 -11.28 4.25 -0.77
C ASN A 17 -11.96 2.87 -0.83
N GLN A 18 -11.43 1.96 -1.64
CA GLN A 18 -11.93 0.58 -1.76
C GLN A 18 -11.21 -0.38 -0.80
N VAL A 19 -10.12 0.05 -0.17
CA VAL A 19 -9.35 -0.77 0.78
C VAL A 19 -10.11 -0.84 2.10
N GLN A 20 -10.17 -2.03 2.69
CA GLN A 20 -10.87 -2.30 3.94
C GLN A 20 -9.94 -3.02 4.91
N THR A 21 -10.18 -2.86 6.21
CA THR A 21 -9.53 -3.69 7.22
C THR A 21 -10.03 -5.13 7.11
N GLY A 22 -9.20 -6.10 7.50
CA GLY A 22 -9.52 -7.52 7.46
C GLY A 22 -8.64 -8.28 6.48
N TYR A 23 -9.17 -9.41 5.99
CA TYR A 23 -8.40 -10.36 5.18
C TYR A 23 -7.85 -9.73 3.89
N ALA A 24 -6.60 -10.04 3.60
CA ALA A 24 -5.92 -9.76 2.35
C ALA A 24 -4.84 -10.82 2.12
N GLU A 25 -4.15 -10.72 1.01
CA GLU A 25 -3.05 -11.61 0.65
C GLU A 25 -1.83 -10.82 0.25
N MET A 26 -0.66 -11.40 0.50
CA MET A 26 0.61 -10.90 0.03
C MET A 26 1.19 -11.88 -0.99
N LEU A 27 1.60 -11.38 -2.15
CA LEU A 27 2.39 -12.14 -3.11
C LEU A 27 3.87 -11.90 -2.83
N THR A 28 4.63 -12.95 -2.54
CA THR A 28 6.07 -12.83 -2.35
C THR A 28 6.79 -14.11 -2.73
N VAL A 29 8.11 -14.02 -2.92
CA VAL A 29 9.00 -15.17 -3.03
C VAL A 29 9.67 -15.37 -1.69
N VAL A 30 9.57 -16.57 -1.13
CA VAL A 30 10.28 -16.95 0.11
C VAL A 30 11.52 -17.79 -0.20
N GLU A 31 11.44 -18.62 -1.25
CA GLU A 31 12.51 -19.55 -1.60
C GLU A 31 12.60 -19.74 -3.11
N GLY A 32 13.83 -19.76 -3.63
CA GLY A 32 14.10 -19.92 -5.05
C GLY A 32 13.51 -18.77 -5.87
N GLN A 33 12.58 -19.09 -6.76
CA GLN A 33 11.99 -18.18 -7.73
C GLN A 33 10.46 -18.29 -7.81
N THR A 34 9.84 -19.02 -6.86
CA THR A 34 8.41 -19.30 -6.89
C THR A 34 7.65 -18.19 -6.20
N ILE A 35 6.72 -17.56 -6.91
CA ILE A 35 5.77 -16.60 -6.33
C ILE A 35 4.69 -17.39 -5.59
N GLU A 36 4.46 -17.05 -4.32
CA GLU A 36 3.45 -17.68 -3.49
C GLU A 36 2.49 -16.63 -2.89
N ARG A 37 1.26 -17.06 -2.59
CA ARG A 37 0.25 -16.27 -1.87
C ARG A 37 0.27 -16.63 -0.39
N PHE A 38 0.38 -15.61 0.46
CA PHE A 38 0.30 -15.76 1.91
C PHE A 38 -0.81 -14.87 2.48
N ALA A 39 -1.61 -15.43 3.38
CA ALA A 39 -2.64 -14.70 4.10
C ALA A 39 -2.05 -13.61 5.02
N ILE A 40 -2.60 -12.41 4.91
CA ILE A 40 -2.34 -11.29 5.81
C ILE A 40 -3.67 -10.67 6.28
N GLU A 41 -3.60 -9.83 7.29
CA GLU A 41 -4.69 -8.99 7.76
C GLU A 41 -4.29 -7.52 7.64
N ILE A 42 -5.10 -6.71 6.98
CA ILE A 42 -5.00 -5.25 7.05
C ILE A 42 -5.62 -4.81 8.37
N GLN A 43 -4.78 -4.47 9.35
CA GLN A 43 -5.23 -4.11 10.70
C GLN A 43 -5.59 -2.64 10.81
N LYS A 44 -4.96 -1.78 10.01
CA LYS A 44 -5.23 -0.33 10.02
C LYS A 44 -5.03 0.27 8.64
N ILE A 45 -5.89 1.22 8.30
CA ILE A 45 -5.79 2.06 7.10
C ILE A 45 -5.55 3.49 7.57
N ASN A 46 -4.44 4.07 7.15
CA ASN A 46 -4.10 5.47 7.36
C ASN A 46 -4.26 6.18 6.02
N LEU A 47 -5.41 6.81 5.77
CA LEU A 47 -5.60 7.65 4.59
C LEU A 47 -4.66 8.86 4.68
N GLN A 48 -4.03 9.18 3.57
CA GLN A 48 -2.97 10.19 3.48
C GLN A 48 -3.30 11.19 2.37
N ASP A 49 -2.94 12.45 2.59
CA ASP A 49 -3.11 13.52 1.59
C ASP A 49 -1.87 13.71 0.70
N SER A 50 -0.80 12.97 0.98
CA SER A 50 0.44 12.97 0.22
C SER A 50 1.08 11.58 0.18
N PRO A 51 1.88 11.26 -0.87
CA PRO A 51 2.60 9.99 -0.96
C PRO A 51 3.41 9.69 0.28
N GLU A 52 3.20 8.50 0.85
CA GLU A 52 3.89 8.03 2.05
C GLU A 52 3.86 6.50 2.14
N SER A 53 4.84 5.95 2.85
CA SER A 53 5.15 4.52 2.92
C SER A 53 4.33 3.73 3.97
N LYS A 54 3.58 4.43 4.83
CA LYS A 54 2.86 3.89 6.01
C LYS A 54 1.33 4.01 5.93
N GLY A 55 0.79 3.86 4.72
CA GLY A 55 -0.65 3.94 4.46
C GLY A 55 -1.45 2.76 5.02
N LEU A 56 -0.83 1.59 5.15
CA LEU A 56 -1.44 0.38 5.69
C LEU A 56 -0.61 -0.15 6.85
N VAL A 57 -1.27 -0.69 7.89
CA VAL A 57 -0.65 -1.60 8.86
C VAL A 57 -1.17 -2.99 8.58
N ILE A 58 -0.26 -3.92 8.30
CA ILE A 58 -0.58 -5.31 7.99
C ILE A 58 0.00 -6.25 9.04
N LYS A 59 -0.63 -7.41 9.20
CA LYS A 59 -0.14 -8.53 10.00
C LYS A 59 -0.15 -9.81 9.18
N VAL A 60 0.95 -10.53 9.14
CA VAL A 60 1.01 -11.88 8.59
C VAL A 60 0.21 -12.82 9.49
N ILE A 61 -0.75 -13.52 8.89
CA ILE A 61 -1.57 -14.53 9.58
C ILE A 61 -1.40 -15.92 8.95
N ASP A 62 -0.62 -16.03 7.86
CA ASP A 62 -0.33 -17.31 7.23
C ASP A 62 0.69 -18.11 8.06
N PRO A 63 0.31 -19.30 8.58
CA PRO A 63 1.22 -20.11 9.38
C PRO A 63 2.45 -20.55 8.59
N ARG A 64 2.32 -20.81 7.28
CA ARG A 64 3.43 -21.28 6.44
C ARG A 64 4.52 -20.22 6.32
N LEU A 65 4.13 -18.95 6.19
CA LEU A 65 5.10 -17.86 6.14
C LEU A 65 5.77 -17.68 7.50
N LEU A 66 4.97 -17.65 8.58
CA LEU A 66 5.46 -17.47 9.94
C LEU A 66 6.44 -18.56 10.35
N GLU A 67 6.17 -19.82 10.02
CA GLU A 67 7.05 -20.95 10.29
C GLU A 67 8.38 -20.86 9.53
N ARG A 68 8.35 -20.39 8.27
CA ARG A 68 9.54 -20.33 7.41
C ARG A 68 10.43 -19.13 7.70
N THR A 69 9.86 -17.98 8.06
CA THR A 69 10.59 -16.70 8.12
C THR A 69 10.46 -15.95 9.44
N GLY A 70 9.54 -16.36 10.32
CA GLY A 70 9.18 -15.62 11.53
C GLY A 70 8.36 -14.34 11.28
N GLY A 71 7.99 -14.06 10.03
CA GLY A 71 7.25 -12.86 9.64
C GLY A 71 7.80 -12.18 8.39
N ILE A 72 7.61 -10.86 8.30
CA ILE A 72 8.13 -10.03 7.21
C ILE A 72 9.63 -9.85 7.41
N VAL A 73 10.42 -10.22 6.40
CA VAL A 73 11.87 -10.10 6.42
C VAL A 73 12.37 -9.17 5.33
N GLN A 74 13.65 -8.80 5.39
CA GLN A 74 14.28 -8.01 4.34
C GLN A 74 14.16 -8.73 2.98
N GLY A 75 13.84 -7.97 1.94
CA GLY A 75 13.59 -8.50 0.59
C GLY A 75 12.11 -8.63 0.25
N MET A 76 11.20 -8.62 1.22
CA MET A 76 9.74 -8.59 0.99
C MET A 76 9.20 -7.16 0.72
N SER A 77 10.07 -6.14 0.74
CA SER A 77 9.67 -4.80 0.33
C SER A 77 9.33 -4.82 -1.17
N GLY A 78 8.19 -4.25 -1.53
CA GLY A 78 7.63 -4.31 -2.88
C GLY A 78 6.68 -5.48 -3.12
N SER A 79 6.51 -6.41 -2.16
CA SER A 79 5.57 -7.52 -2.29
C SER A 79 4.13 -7.01 -2.42
N PRO A 80 3.42 -7.33 -3.53
CA PRO A 80 2.06 -6.84 -3.75
C PRO A 80 1.09 -7.31 -2.67
N ILE A 81 0.18 -6.42 -2.27
CA ILE A 81 -0.94 -6.71 -1.37
C ILE A 81 -2.22 -6.73 -2.19
N ILE A 82 -2.99 -7.82 -2.05
CA ILE A 82 -4.20 -8.10 -2.81
C ILE A 82 -5.36 -8.21 -1.83
N GLN A 83 -6.44 -7.48 -2.09
CA GLN A 83 -7.69 -7.61 -1.36
C GLN A 83 -8.85 -7.59 -2.36
N ASN A 84 -9.84 -8.47 -2.18
CA ASN A 84 -11.00 -8.58 -3.06
C ASN A 84 -10.61 -8.73 -4.54
N GLY A 85 -9.55 -9.49 -4.82
CA GLY A 85 -9.04 -9.73 -6.17
C GLY A 85 -8.35 -8.54 -6.83
N LYS A 86 -8.03 -7.47 -6.08
CA LYS A 86 -7.39 -6.26 -6.58
C LYS A 86 -6.09 -5.96 -5.86
N ILE A 87 -5.09 -5.42 -6.56
CA ILE A 87 -3.90 -4.84 -5.94
C ILE A 87 -4.33 -3.56 -5.20
N VAL A 88 -4.07 -3.52 -3.90
CA VAL A 88 -4.34 -2.36 -3.05
C VAL A 88 -3.07 -1.59 -2.70
N GLY A 89 -1.91 -2.22 -2.85
CA GLY A 89 -0.64 -1.65 -2.43
C GLY A 89 0.50 -2.66 -2.47
N ALA A 90 1.60 -2.33 -1.81
CA ALA A 90 2.71 -3.25 -1.57
C ALA A 90 3.30 -3.05 -0.18
N VAL A 91 3.93 -4.10 0.33
CA VAL A 91 4.68 -4.07 1.59
C VAL A 91 5.86 -3.13 1.45
N THR A 92 6.12 -2.31 2.48
CA THR A 92 7.24 -1.37 2.49
C THR A 92 8.29 -1.79 3.51
N HIS A 93 7.95 -1.82 4.79
CA HIS A 93 8.89 -2.12 5.87
C HIS A 93 8.23 -2.82 7.06
N VAL A 94 9.01 -3.64 7.76
CA VAL A 94 8.59 -4.42 8.93
C VAL A 94 8.63 -3.58 10.23
N PHE A 95 7.86 -3.97 11.25
CA PHE A 95 7.95 -3.37 12.58
C PHE A 95 9.18 -3.91 13.33
N VAL A 96 9.91 -3.02 14.01
CA VAL A 96 11.17 -3.37 14.72
C VAL A 96 10.96 -4.40 15.83
N HIS A 97 9.84 -4.33 16.55
CA HIS A 97 9.57 -5.17 17.72
C HIS A 97 8.58 -6.32 17.44
N ASP A 98 8.05 -6.42 16.23
CA ASP A 98 7.06 -7.43 15.87
C ASP A 98 7.19 -7.76 14.37
N PRO A 99 8.04 -8.73 13.99
CA PRO A 99 8.27 -9.05 12.58
C PRO A 99 7.01 -9.60 11.89
N THR A 100 5.99 -10.00 12.63
CA THR A 100 4.71 -10.42 12.04
C THR A 100 3.92 -9.24 11.48
N LYS A 101 4.30 -8.00 11.81
CA LYS A 101 3.64 -6.79 11.35
C LYS A 101 4.53 -5.94 10.47
N GLY A 102 3.90 -5.21 9.56
CA GLY A 102 4.58 -4.31 8.67
C GLY A 102 3.70 -3.18 8.20
N TYR A 103 4.30 -2.31 7.42
CA TYR A 103 3.65 -1.23 6.71
C TYR A 103 3.48 -1.59 5.24
N GLY A 104 2.47 -1.00 4.62
CA GLY A 104 2.31 -0.97 3.18
C GLY A 104 1.98 0.44 2.68
N CYS A 105 2.31 0.71 1.43
CA CYS A 105 1.88 1.90 0.71
C CYS A 105 0.81 1.55 -0.32
N PHE A 106 -0.09 2.49 -0.58
CA PHE A 106 -1.17 2.31 -1.54
C PHE A 106 -0.66 2.28 -2.98
N ILE A 107 -1.34 1.51 -3.82
CA ILE A 107 -1.06 1.46 -5.26
C ILE A 107 -1.29 2.81 -5.94
N ASP A 108 -2.27 3.61 -5.51
CA ASP A 108 -2.50 4.95 -6.05
C ASP A 108 -1.24 5.84 -5.95
N TRP A 109 -0.47 5.73 -4.86
CA TRP A 109 0.76 6.50 -4.72
C TRP A 109 1.81 6.09 -5.75
N MET A 110 1.98 4.78 -5.96
CA MET A 110 2.90 4.27 -6.97
C MET A 110 2.49 4.74 -8.38
N LEU A 111 1.19 4.71 -8.67
CA LEU A 111 0.65 5.14 -9.96
C LEU A 111 0.82 6.66 -10.16
N MET A 112 0.62 7.47 -9.12
CA MET A 112 0.88 8.91 -9.16
C MET A 112 2.36 9.21 -9.38
N GLU A 113 3.25 8.52 -8.69
CA GLU A 113 4.70 8.71 -8.80
C GLU A 113 5.23 8.24 -10.16
N SER A 114 4.64 7.19 -10.74
CA SER A 114 4.96 6.72 -12.11
C SER A 114 4.46 7.65 -13.22
N GLY A 115 3.62 8.64 -12.89
CA GLY A 115 3.00 9.54 -13.88
C GLY A 115 1.82 8.92 -14.65
N ILE A 116 1.37 7.71 -14.29
CA ILE A 116 0.20 7.05 -14.92
C ILE A 116 -1.09 7.78 -14.56
N ILE A 117 -1.20 8.33 -13.35
CA ILE A 117 -2.34 9.14 -12.91
C ILE A 117 -1.87 10.50 -12.36
N PRO A 118 -2.65 11.57 -12.53
CA PRO A 118 -2.27 12.91 -12.05
C PRO A 118 -2.19 12.97 -10.52
N GLN A 119 -1.22 13.71 -10.00
CA GLN A 119 -1.15 14.02 -8.57
C GLN A 119 -2.34 14.88 -8.16
N LYS A 120 -2.98 14.57 -7.02
CA LYS A 120 -4.01 15.45 -6.45
C LYS A 120 -3.37 16.82 -6.18
N GLU A 121 -3.85 17.86 -6.85
CA GLU A 121 -3.49 19.23 -6.52
C GLU A 121 -3.85 19.49 -5.05
N LYS A 122 -2.86 19.81 -4.22
CA LYS A 122 -3.11 20.34 -2.87
C LYS A 122 -3.97 21.58 -3.05
N GLN A 123 -5.26 21.51 -2.69
CA GLN A 123 -6.11 22.71 -2.57
C GLN A 123 -5.42 23.64 -1.57
N THR A 124 -4.65 24.58 -2.12
CA THR A 124 -3.80 25.41 -1.30
C THR A 124 -4.71 26.44 -0.66
N SER A 125 -4.77 26.43 0.66
CA SER A 125 -5.34 27.47 1.54
C SER A 125 -4.92 28.91 1.20
N LYS A 126 -3.95 29.09 0.27
CA LYS A 126 -3.66 30.36 -0.42
C LYS A 126 -4.89 31.04 -1.00
N ARG A 127 -5.84 30.31 -1.61
CA ARG A 127 -7.00 30.96 -2.26
C ARG A 127 -7.88 31.67 -1.22
N LEU A 128 -8.10 31.03 -0.07
CA LEU A 128 -8.86 31.63 1.05
C LEU A 128 -8.14 32.86 1.62
N PHE A 129 -6.81 32.82 1.76
CA PHE A 129 -6.03 33.95 2.28
C PHE A 129 -6.02 35.14 1.31
N THR A 130 -6.04 34.91 0.00
CA THR A 130 -6.14 36.00 -1.00
C THR A 130 -7.51 36.68 -0.96
N TYR A 131 -8.59 35.93 -0.73
CA TYR A 131 -9.94 36.51 -0.59
C TYR A 131 -10.08 37.34 0.69
N SER A 132 -9.58 36.86 1.83
CA SER A 132 -9.64 37.63 3.09
C SER A 132 -8.79 38.91 3.03
N VAL A 133 -7.62 38.88 2.40
CA VAL A 133 -6.79 40.09 2.21
C VAL A 133 -7.43 41.07 1.22
N SER A 134 -8.12 40.60 0.18
CA SER A 134 -8.83 41.48 -0.76
C SER A 134 -10.05 42.17 -0.14
N LEU A 135 -10.75 41.51 0.79
CA LEU A 135 -11.92 42.07 1.47
C LEU A 135 -11.55 43.14 2.51
N GLN A 136 -10.35 43.05 3.11
CA GLN A 136 -9.86 44.05 4.07
C GLN A 136 -9.39 45.37 3.43
N LYS A 137 -9.20 45.42 2.10
CA LYS A 137 -8.81 46.65 1.37
C LYS A 137 -9.99 47.46 0.84
N LEU A 138 -11.23 47.01 1.06
CA LEU A 138 -12.46 47.64 0.59
C LEU A 138 -13.30 48.26 1.73
N ALA A 139 -12.72 48.37 2.94
CA ALA A 139 -13.32 49.01 4.11
C ALA A 139 -12.52 50.26 4.51
#